data_AF-A0A424L221-F1
#
_entry.id   AF-A0A424L221-F1
#
_cell.length_a   1.000
_cell.length_b   1.000
_cell.length_c   1.000
_cell.angle_alpha   90.00
_cell.angle_beta   90.00
_cell.angle_gamma   90.00
#
_symmetry.space_group_name_H-M   'P 1'
#
loop_
_entity.id
_entity.type
_entity.pdbx_description
1 polymer ?
#
loop_
_entity_poly.entity_id
_entity_poly.type
_entity_poly.pdbx_seq_one_letter_code
_entity_poly.pdbx_strand_id
1 'polypeptide(L)'
;MPPHLARSRPIVTAPMVFALLEALTQPGLQVEEVFKRVRKEVVSVTGNRQIQGESSSLTGDFVFNETDTLAQVCADAPRSSEGVFWTSIRNSNDAADFEAYLEHFPDGLYSSLAKSKL
;
A
#
# COMPACT_ATOMS: atom_id res chain seq x y z
N MET A 1 -21.12 -38.82 -37.58
CA MET A 1 -20.06 -38.28 -36.71
C MET A 1 -20.46 -36.88 -36.25
N PRO A 2 -20.68 -36.61 -34.96
CA PRO A 2 -20.86 -35.24 -34.49
C PRO A 2 -19.50 -34.62 -34.09
N PRO A 3 -19.32 -33.30 -34.28
CA PRO A 3 -18.06 -32.60 -34.00
C PRO A 3 -17.91 -32.36 -32.49
N HIS A 4 -16.68 -32.52 -31.99
CA HIS A 4 -16.29 -32.21 -30.62
C HIS A 4 -16.22 -30.69 -30.47
N LEU A 5 -17.33 -30.07 -30.09
CA LEU A 5 -17.32 -28.69 -29.59
C LEU A 5 -16.40 -28.62 -28.39
N ALA A 6 -15.27 -27.94 -28.58
CA ALA A 6 -14.33 -27.55 -27.56
C ALA A 6 -15.10 -26.90 -26.40
N ARG A 7 -15.26 -27.63 -25.29
CA ARG A 7 -15.58 -27.00 -24.01
C ARG A 7 -14.36 -26.16 -23.65
N SER A 8 -14.40 -24.87 -23.98
CA SER A 8 -13.68 -23.85 -23.20
C SER A 8 -14.16 -24.02 -21.76
N ARG A 9 -13.42 -24.83 -20.99
CA ARG A 9 -13.53 -24.79 -19.55
C ARG A 9 -13.17 -23.36 -19.17
N PRO A 10 -14.04 -22.61 -18.48
CA PRO A 10 -13.60 -21.34 -17.92
C PRO A 10 -12.32 -21.65 -17.15
N ILE A 11 -11.28 -20.84 -17.37
CA ILE A 11 -10.06 -20.90 -16.58
C ILE A 11 -10.54 -20.73 -15.14
N VAL A 12 -10.64 -21.85 -14.43
CA VAL A 12 -10.87 -21.86 -12.99
C VAL A 12 -9.55 -21.34 -12.44
N THR A 13 -9.40 -20.03 -12.39
CA THR A 13 -8.29 -19.38 -11.70
C THR A 13 -8.30 -19.99 -10.30
N ALA A 14 -7.22 -20.69 -9.94
CA ALA A 14 -7.20 -21.57 -8.77
C ALA A 14 -7.72 -20.81 -7.53
N PRO A 15 -8.53 -21.43 -6.66
CA PRO A 15 -9.12 -20.75 -5.49
C PRO A 15 -8.07 -20.03 -4.61
N MET A 16 -6.83 -20.52 -4.61
CA MET A 16 -5.69 -19.88 -3.96
C MET A 16 -5.28 -18.55 -4.61
N VAL A 17 -5.24 -18.47 -5.93
CA VAL A 17 -4.87 -17.25 -6.66
C VAL A 17 -5.94 -16.18 -6.43
N PHE A 18 -7.22 -16.54 -6.52
CA PHE A 18 -8.32 -15.60 -6.28
C PHE A 18 -8.27 -15.02 -4.86
N ALA A 19 -8.18 -15.88 -3.84
CA ALA A 19 -8.09 -15.45 -2.44
C ALA A 19 -6.83 -14.61 -2.16
N LEU A 20 -5.71 -14.90 -2.85
CA LEU A 20 -4.49 -14.11 -2.73
C LEU A 20 -4.68 -12.70 -3.30
N LEU A 21 -5.27 -12.57 -4.49
CA LEU A 21 -5.52 -11.25 -5.08
C LEU A 21 -6.39 -10.37 -4.17
N GLU A 22 -7.43 -10.92 -3.55
CA GLU A 22 -8.26 -10.17 -2.61
C GLU A 22 -7.47 -9.73 -1.38
N ALA A 23 -6.66 -10.62 -0.80
CA ALA A 23 -5.88 -10.32 0.40
C ALA A 23 -4.77 -9.28 0.14
N LEU A 24 -4.19 -9.22 -1.06
CA LEU A 24 -3.17 -8.24 -1.45
C LEU A 24 -3.71 -6.81 -1.58
N THR A 25 -5.01 -6.63 -1.84
CA THR A 25 -5.63 -5.30 -1.94
C THR A 25 -5.84 -4.63 -0.58
N GLN A 26 -5.69 -5.38 0.51
CA GLN A 26 -5.96 -4.88 1.85
C GLN A 26 -4.74 -4.14 2.43
N PRO A 27 -4.88 -2.84 2.76
CA PRO A 27 -3.81 -2.05 3.33
C PRO A 27 -3.30 -2.57 4.68
N GLY A 28 -1.99 -2.46 4.90
CA GLY A 28 -1.35 -2.58 6.22
C GLY A 28 -1.27 -3.99 6.79
N LEU A 29 -1.39 -5.04 5.98
CA LEU A 29 -1.30 -6.43 6.46
C LEU A 29 0.09 -6.99 6.30
N GLN A 30 0.59 -7.60 7.38
CA GLN A 30 1.77 -8.45 7.31
C GLN A 30 1.52 -9.63 6.37
N VAL A 31 2.55 -10.04 5.66
CA VAL A 31 2.50 -11.15 4.70
C VAL A 31 2.05 -12.47 5.34
N GLU A 32 2.40 -12.72 6.60
CA GLU A 32 1.94 -13.87 7.38
C GLU A 32 0.42 -13.85 7.59
N GLU A 33 -0.14 -12.67 7.87
CA GLU A 33 -1.59 -12.49 8.06
C GLU A 33 -2.34 -12.64 6.73
N VAL A 34 -1.76 -12.19 5.63
CA VAL A 34 -2.27 -12.45 4.28
C VAL A 34 -2.36 -13.96 4.02
N PHE A 35 -1.29 -14.71 4.29
CA PHE A 35 -1.30 -16.17 4.07
C PHE A 35 -2.26 -16.92 5.00
N LYS A 36 -2.43 -16.49 6.25
CA LYS A 36 -3.46 -17.05 7.15
C LYS A 36 -4.87 -16.85 6.60
N ARG A 37 -5.18 -15.67 6.06
CA ARG A 37 -6.48 -15.37 5.45
C ARG A 37 -6.74 -16.19 4.20
N VAL A 38 -5.75 -16.29 3.31
CA VAL A 38 -5.83 -17.12 2.09
C VAL A 38 -6.10 -18.58 2.47
N ARG A 39 -5.42 -19.12 3.50
CA ARG A 39 -5.70 -20.48 3.98
C ARG A 39 -7.12 -20.63 4.50
N LYS A 40 -7.61 -19.68 5.31
CA LYS A 40 -8.98 -19.70 5.83
C LYS A 40 -10.01 -19.70 4.69
N GLU A 41 -9.77 -18.90 3.65
CA GLU A 41 -10.66 -18.81 2.49
C GLU A 41 -10.63 -20.09 1.65
N VAL A 42 -9.44 -20.63 1.36
CA VAL A 42 -9.31 -21.89 0.62
C VAL A 42 -9.93 -23.06 1.40
N VAL A 43 -9.79 -23.09 2.73
CA VAL A 43 -10.45 -24.10 3.58
C VAL A 43 -11.97 -23.95 3.53
N SER A 44 -12.48 -22.72 3.62
CA SER A 44 -13.91 -22.40 3.53
C SER A 44 -14.50 -22.85 2.18
N VAL A 45 -13.88 -22.46 1.08
CA VAL A 45 -14.34 -22.75 -0.29
C VAL A 45 -14.21 -24.23 -0.65
N THR A 46 -13.17 -24.90 -0.17
CA THR A 46 -12.96 -26.33 -0.48
C THR A 46 -13.73 -27.27 0.45
N GLY A 47 -14.37 -26.76 1.50
CA GLY A 47 -15.04 -27.56 2.52
C GLY A 47 -14.04 -28.43 3.29
N ASN A 48 -12.90 -27.84 3.68
CA ASN A 48 -11.82 -28.51 4.43
C ASN A 48 -11.12 -29.66 3.69
N ARG A 49 -11.23 -29.71 2.35
CA ARG A 49 -10.61 -30.75 1.51
C ARG A 49 -9.22 -30.41 1.00
N GLN A 50 -8.79 -29.16 1.11
CA GLN A 50 -7.44 -28.74 0.70
C GLN A 50 -6.74 -28.05 1.88
N ILE A 51 -5.71 -28.71 2.41
CA ILE A 51 -4.77 -28.11 3.38
C ILE A 51 -3.55 -27.70 2.56
N GLN A 52 -3.36 -26.40 2.34
CA GLN A 52 -2.15 -25.89 1.70
C GLN A 52 -1.03 -25.75 2.74
N GLY A 53 0.12 -26.35 2.45
CA GLY A 53 1.35 -26.07 3.19
C GLY A 53 1.83 -24.66 2.86
N GLU A 54 2.17 -23.88 3.87
CA GLU A 54 2.92 -22.65 3.68
C GLU A 54 4.40 -22.94 3.88
N SER A 55 5.26 -22.49 2.96
CA SER A 55 6.70 -22.44 3.16
C SER A 55 7.09 -20.98 3.25
N SER A 56 7.36 -20.51 4.47
CA SER A 56 7.84 -19.16 4.71
C SER A 56 9.30 -19.23 5.17
N SER A 57 10.16 -18.47 4.52
CA SER A 57 11.56 -18.25 4.92
C SER A 57 11.82 -16.77 5.17
N LEU A 58 10.79 -16.04 5.59
CA LEU A 58 10.89 -14.61 5.87
C LEU A 58 11.79 -14.39 7.09
N THR A 59 12.81 -13.53 6.91
CA THR A 59 13.79 -13.19 7.96
C THR A 59 13.43 -11.88 8.68
N GLY A 60 12.41 -11.16 8.22
CA GLY A 60 11.96 -9.89 8.79
C GLY A 60 10.52 -9.57 8.41
N ASP A 61 9.96 -8.52 9.01
CA ASP A 61 8.58 -8.11 8.81
C ASP A 61 8.38 -7.49 7.42
N PHE A 62 7.37 -7.97 6.69
CA PHE A 62 6.96 -7.39 5.42
C PHE A 62 5.47 -7.09 5.45
N VAL A 63 5.09 -5.88 5.06
CA VAL A 63 3.71 -5.40 5.06
C VAL A 63 3.27 -5.04 3.64
N PHE A 64 2.11 -5.55 3.24
CA PHE A 64 1.48 -5.16 1.98
C PHE A 64 0.76 -3.83 2.12
N ASN A 65 0.92 -2.97 1.11
CA ASN A 65 0.16 -1.72 0.97
C ASN A 65 0.25 -0.87 2.26
N GLU A 66 1.49 -0.62 2.71
CA GLU A 66 1.82 0.27 3.81
C GLU A 66 1.19 1.64 3.53
N THR A 67 0.05 1.89 4.17
CA THR A 67 -0.74 3.11 3.95
C THR A 67 -0.10 4.32 4.65
N ASP A 68 1.08 4.13 5.23
CA ASP A 68 1.63 4.96 6.28
C ASP A 68 2.93 5.66 5.90
N THR A 69 3.23 5.80 4.59
CA THR A 69 4.32 6.70 4.17
C THR A 69 3.83 7.97 3.48
N LEU A 70 2.56 8.05 3.08
CA LEU A 70 1.99 9.25 2.45
C LEU A 70 0.85 9.87 3.29
N ALA A 71 0.13 9.09 4.08
CA ALA A 71 -0.90 9.59 4.98
C ALA A 71 -0.31 10.13 6.30
N GLN A 72 0.71 9.47 6.85
CA GLN A 72 1.36 9.86 8.11
C GLN A 72 2.05 11.23 8.00
N VAL A 73 2.72 11.48 6.87
CA VAL A 73 3.35 12.77 6.57
C VAL A 73 2.31 13.90 6.38
N CYS A 74 1.14 13.62 5.81
CA CYS A 74 0.06 14.60 5.71
C CYS A 74 -0.69 14.81 7.04
N ALA A 75 -0.73 13.81 7.92
CA ALA A 75 -1.47 13.84 9.19
C ALA A 75 -0.67 14.48 10.35
N ASP A 76 0.66 14.40 10.33
CA ASP A 76 1.54 15.05 11.34
C ASP A 76 2.00 16.46 10.97
N ALA A 77 1.61 16.93 9.79
CA ALA A 77 1.83 18.28 9.27
C ALA A 77 1.74 19.39 10.35
N PRO A 78 0.61 19.59 11.07
CA PRO A 78 0.53 20.69 12.03
C PRO A 78 1.24 20.45 13.38
N ARG A 79 1.81 19.25 13.65
CA ARG A 79 2.55 18.96 14.90
C ARG A 79 4.07 19.00 14.72
N SER A 80 4.56 18.75 13.52
CA SER A 80 5.97 18.92 13.17
C SER A 80 6.34 20.41 13.08
N SER A 81 7.54 20.76 13.55
CA SER A 81 8.10 22.12 13.39
C SER A 81 8.04 22.60 11.93
N GLU A 82 8.25 21.67 11.00
CA GLU A 82 8.13 21.89 9.56
C GLU A 82 6.73 22.36 9.14
N GLY A 83 5.65 21.68 9.55
CA GLY A 83 4.32 22.06 9.06
C GLY A 83 3.71 23.25 9.82
N VAL A 84 4.20 23.58 11.02
CA VAL A 84 3.97 24.90 11.63
C VAL A 84 4.59 25.99 10.77
N PHE A 85 5.85 25.81 10.34
CA PHE A 85 6.54 26.74 9.45
C PHE A 85 5.79 26.89 8.13
N TRP A 86 5.49 25.77 7.45
CA TRP A 86 4.76 25.75 6.19
C TRP A 86 3.40 26.46 6.28
N THR A 87 2.66 26.27 7.38
CA THR A 87 1.35 26.92 7.59
C THR A 87 1.48 28.45 7.67
N SER A 88 2.62 28.97 8.14
CA SER A 88 2.88 30.41 8.18
C SER A 88 3.20 31.00 6.81
N ILE A 89 3.94 30.28 5.96
CA ILE A 89 4.42 30.79 4.67
C ILE A 89 3.55 30.41 3.46
N ARG A 90 2.68 29.39 3.58
CA ARG A 90 1.88 28.86 2.45
C ARG A 90 0.97 29.87 1.75
N ASN A 91 0.62 30.95 2.43
CA ASN A 91 -0.20 32.04 1.90
C ASN A 91 0.64 33.29 1.58
N SER A 92 1.96 33.25 1.80
CA SER A 92 2.88 34.31 1.41
C SER A 92 3.05 34.32 -0.10
N ASN A 93 3.35 35.49 -0.65
CA ASN A 93 3.61 35.71 -2.07
C ASN A 93 5.06 36.18 -2.30
N ASP A 94 5.91 36.08 -1.27
CA ASP A 94 7.33 36.42 -1.34
C ASP A 94 8.16 35.16 -1.61
N ALA A 95 9.07 35.24 -2.57
CA ALA A 95 9.93 34.11 -2.94
C ALA A 95 10.93 33.76 -1.82
N ALA A 96 11.40 34.75 -1.03
CA ALA A 96 12.39 34.53 0.01
C ALA A 96 11.85 33.65 1.15
N ASP A 97 10.55 33.69 1.43
CA ASP A 97 9.92 32.82 2.43
C ASP A 97 9.98 31.34 2.03
N PHE A 98 9.82 31.05 0.74
CA PHE A 98 9.92 29.68 0.20
C PHE A 98 11.38 29.22 0.08
N GLU A 99 12.31 30.12 -0.28
CA GLU A 99 13.75 29.81 -0.26
C GLU A 99 14.23 29.49 1.15
N ALA A 100 13.86 30.29 2.15
CA ALA A 100 14.21 30.06 3.55
C ALA A 100 13.65 28.72 4.08
N TYR A 101 12.45 28.34 3.64
CA TYR A 101 11.89 27.02 3.95
C TYR A 101 12.74 25.88 3.35
N LEU A 102 13.21 26.02 2.10
CA LEU A 102 14.06 25.04 1.45
C LEU A 102 15.45 24.93 2.07
N GLU A 103 15.98 26.03 2.63
CA GLU A 103 17.25 26.01 3.37
C GLU A 103 17.11 25.29 4.72
N HIS A 104 16.00 25.51 5.44
CA HIS A 104 15.75 24.85 6.73
C HIS A 104 15.31 23.40 6.59
N PHE A 105 14.60 23.06 5.50
CA PHE A 105 14.02 21.73 5.25
C PHE A 105 14.36 21.25 3.82
N PRO A 106 15.62 20.91 3.53
CA PRO A 106 16.07 20.54 2.19
C PRO A 106 15.37 19.28 1.65
N ASP A 107 15.10 18.31 2.54
CA ASP A 107 14.34 17.09 2.27
C ASP A 107 12.92 17.15 2.90
N GLY A 108 12.40 18.36 3.11
CA GLY A 108 11.08 18.59 3.71
C GLY A 108 9.94 18.03 2.87
N LEU A 109 8.85 17.67 3.54
CA LEU A 109 7.62 17.18 2.92
C LEU A 109 7.03 18.17 1.90
N TYR A 110 7.12 19.47 2.19
CA TYR A 110 6.61 20.52 1.31
C TYR A 110 7.67 21.10 0.36
N SER A 111 8.88 20.53 0.31
CA SER A 111 9.99 21.03 -0.53
C SER A 111 9.62 21.12 -2.01
N SER A 112 8.90 20.13 -2.54
CA SER A 112 8.42 20.15 -3.92
C SER A 112 7.36 21.22 -4.15
N LEU A 113 6.50 21.47 -3.16
CA LEU A 113 5.46 22.50 -3.24
C LEU A 113 6.04 23.92 -3.11
N ALA A 114 7.04 24.11 -2.24
CA ALA A 114 7.79 25.36 -2.10
C ALA A 114 8.55 25.71 -3.38
N LYS A 115 9.23 24.73 -4.00
CA LYS A 115 9.91 24.92 -5.30
C LYS A 115 8.95 25.33 -6.42
N SER A 116 7.69 24.92 -6.35
CA SER A 116 6.66 25.32 -7.32
C SER A 116 6.11 26.74 -7.11
N LYS A 117 6.45 27.39 -5.99
CA LYS A 117 5.99 28.73 -5.62
C LYS A 117 7.03 29.83 -5.89
N LEU A 118 8.29 29.44 -6.09
CA LEU A 118 9.36 30.28 -6.62
C LEU A 118 9.16 30.53 -8.12
#